data_AF-A0AAU2N9Y5-F1
#
_entry.id   AF-A0AAU2N9Y5-F1
#
_cell.length_a   1.000
_cell.length_b   1.000
_cell.length_c   1.000
_cell.angle_alpha   90.00
_cell.angle_beta   90.00
_cell.angle_gamma   90.00
#
_symmetry.space_group_name_H-M   'P 1'
#
loop_
_entity.id
_entity.type
_entity.pdbx_description
1 polymer ?
#
loop_
_entity_poly.entity_id
_entity_poly.type
_entity_poly.pdbx_seq_one_letter_code
_entity_poly.pdbx_strand_id
1 'polypeptide(L)'
;MSDTQQLADSVRRLLATTLRVEPGDLTPDISLGDLGMDSLAEVEISMVLQDEFRSDVEPADFRDETVGGLVQLVIQGRSGR
;
A
#
# COMPACT_ATOMS: atom_id res chain seq x y z
N MET A 1 -5.61 19.33 -7.10
CA MET A 1 -5.49 17.88 -6.90
C MET A 1 -5.23 17.70 -5.42
N SER A 2 -6.05 16.92 -4.73
CA SER A 2 -5.94 16.74 -3.27
C SER A 2 -4.73 15.85 -2.94
N ASP A 3 -3.96 16.19 -1.90
CA ASP A 3 -2.78 15.44 -1.45
C ASP A 3 -3.05 13.94 -1.27
N THR A 4 -4.26 13.58 -0.84
CA THR A 4 -4.74 12.20 -0.66
C THR A 4 -4.75 11.39 -1.96
N GLN A 5 -5.11 12.04 -3.07
CA GLN A 5 -5.22 11.37 -4.37
C GLN A 5 -3.84 11.05 -4.93
N GLN A 6 -2.88 11.97 -4.77
CA GLN A 6 -1.48 11.73 -5.15
C GLN A 6 -0.85 10.62 -4.32
N LEU A 7 -1.15 10.57 -3.02
CA LEU A 7 -0.69 9.49 -2.15
C LEU A 7 -1.22 8.13 -2.61
N ALA A 8 -2.52 8.04 -2.90
CA ALA A 8 -3.13 6.80 -3.40
C ALA A 8 -2.49 6.31 -4.71
N ASP A 9 -2.22 7.22 -5.65
CA ASP A 9 -1.54 6.89 -6.90
C ASP A 9 -0.10 6.42 -6.68
N SER A 10 0.64 7.05 -5.76
CA SER A 10 2.00 6.65 -5.42
C SER A 10 2.04 5.27 -4.76
N VAL A 11 1.15 5.00 -3.79
CA VAL A 11 1.05 3.68 -3.14
C VAL A 11 0.70 2.61 -4.17
N ARG A 12 -0.26 2.86 -5.07
CA ARG A 12 -0.58 1.92 -6.15
C ARG A 12 0.61 1.64 -7.07
N ARG A 13 1.38 2.66 -7.44
CA ARG A 13 2.58 2.47 -8.27
C ARG A 13 3.66 1.66 -7.56
N LEU A 14 3.84 1.88 -6.26
CA LEU A 14 4.74 1.08 -5.43
C LEU A 14 4.31 -0.38 -5.45
N LEU A 15 3.04 -0.68 -5.14
CA LEU A 15 2.49 -2.04 -5.17
C LEU A 15 2.66 -2.70 -6.55
N ALA A 16 2.35 -1.98 -7.64
CA ALA A 16 2.51 -2.47 -9.00
C ALA A 16 3.95 -2.91 -9.28
N THR A 17 4.91 -2.10 -8.83
CA THR A 17 6.35 -2.30 -9.09
C THR A 17 6.91 -3.43 -8.23
N THR A 18 6.57 -3.45 -6.94
CA THR A 18 7.06 -4.47 -6.00
C THR A 18 6.45 -5.84 -6.29
N LEU A 19 5.14 -5.90 -6.49
CA LEU A 19 4.41 -7.14 -6.76
C LEU A 19 4.51 -7.58 -8.23
N ARG A 20 5.07 -6.72 -9.10
CA ARG A 20 5.20 -6.94 -10.55
C ARG A 20 3.85 -7.26 -11.23
N VAL A 21 2.81 -6.57 -10.79
CA VAL A 21 1.44 -6.67 -11.31
C VAL A 21 1.09 -5.45 -12.15
N GLU A 22 0.11 -5.58 -13.04
CA GLU A 22 -0.33 -4.42 -13.82
C GLU A 22 -1.13 -3.45 -12.94
N PRO A 23 -0.99 -2.12 -13.15
CA PRO A 23 -1.78 -1.14 -12.43
C PRO A 23 -3.30 -1.27 -12.69
N GLY A 24 -3.70 -1.97 -13.76
CA GLY A 24 -5.09 -2.33 -14.02
C GLY A 24 -5.65 -3.38 -13.06
N ASP A 25 -4.81 -4.26 -12.52
CA ASP A 25 -5.22 -5.33 -11.61
C ASP A 25 -5.34 -4.85 -10.15
N LEU A 26 -4.75 -3.69 -9.83
CA LEU A 26 -4.80 -3.04 -8.52
C LEU A 26 -6.16 -2.39 -8.22
N THR A 27 -7.21 -3.18 -8.30
CA THR A 27 -8.57 -2.79 -7.91
C THR A 27 -8.65 -2.60 -6.39
N PRO A 28 -9.50 -1.69 -5.88
CA PRO A 28 -9.60 -1.48 -4.43
C PRO A 28 -10.11 -2.70 -3.67
N ASP A 29 -10.82 -3.62 -4.32
CA ASP A 29 -11.46 -4.79 -3.72
C ASP A 29 -10.58 -6.06 -3.75
N ILE A 30 -9.45 -6.05 -4.47
CA ILE A 30 -8.54 -7.20 -4.53
C ILE A 30 -7.72 -7.31 -3.24
N SER A 31 -7.55 -8.53 -2.74
CA SER A 31 -6.67 -8.80 -1.61
C SER A 31 -5.21 -8.68 -2.03
N LEU A 32 -4.38 -8.15 -1.14
CA LEU A 32 -2.93 -8.09 -1.34
C LEU A 32 -2.33 -9.50 -1.55
N GLY A 33 -2.87 -10.52 -0.86
CA GLY A 33 -2.45 -11.90 -1.05
C GLY A 33 -2.71 -12.44 -2.47
N ASP A 34 -3.82 -12.05 -3.09
CA ASP A 34 -4.16 -12.46 -4.47
C ASP A 34 -3.23 -11.82 -5.51
N LEU A 35 -2.66 -10.66 -5.18
CA LEU A 35 -1.66 -9.98 -6.01
C LEU A 35 -0.25 -10.58 -5.88
N GLY A 36 -0.08 -11.62 -5.04
CA GLY A 36 1.22 -12.23 -4.78
C GLY A 36 2.04 -11.49 -3.73
N MET A 37 1.39 -10.75 -2.83
CA MET A 37 2.08 -10.17 -1.67
C MET A 37 2.57 -11.30 -0.76
N ASP A 38 3.88 -11.39 -0.61
CA ASP A 38 4.55 -12.32 0.29
C ASP A 38 5.16 -11.57 1.48
N SER A 39 5.67 -12.32 2.46
CA SER A 39 6.26 -11.74 3.67
C SER A 39 7.49 -10.86 3.41
N LEU A 40 8.15 -11.02 2.26
CA LEU A 40 9.27 -10.16 1.88
C LEU A 40 8.75 -8.84 1.30
N ALA A 41 7.77 -8.90 0.40
CA ALA A 41 7.10 -7.75 -0.17
C ALA A 41 6.41 -6.90 0.91
N GLU A 42 5.79 -7.52 1.91
CA GLU A 42 5.24 -6.85 3.09
C GLU A 42 6.27 -5.95 3.78
N VAL A 43 7.47 -6.48 4.04
CA VAL A 43 8.55 -5.74 4.70
C VAL A 43 9.12 -4.66 3.78
N GLU A 44 9.34 -4.94 2.50
CA GLU A 44 9.84 -3.95 1.56
C GLU A 44 8.86 -2.77 1.41
N ILE A 45 7.57 -3.07 1.22
CA ILE A 45 6.53 -2.05 1.10
C ILE A 45 6.41 -1.26 2.39
N SER A 46 6.40 -1.89 3.56
CA SER A 46 6.32 -1.17 4.85
C SER A 46 7.49 -0.20 5.03
N MET A 47 8.70 -0.62 4.68
CA MET A 47 9.89 0.22 4.80
C MET A 47 9.81 1.44 3.89
N VAL A 48 9.42 1.25 2.62
CA VAL A 48 9.23 2.38 1.68
C VAL A 48 8.09 3.28 2.15
N LEU A 49 7.01 2.71 2.67
CA LEU A 49 5.87 3.47 3.18
C LEU A 49 6.25 4.36 4.37
N GLN A 50 7.03 3.83 5.31
CA GLN A 50 7.54 4.55 6.46
C GLN A 50 8.56 5.63 6.06
N ASP A 51 9.47 5.34 5.13
CA ASP A 51 10.53 6.27 4.72
C ASP A 51 10.00 7.40 3.82
N GLU A 52 9.25 7.07 2.76
CA GLU A 52 8.75 8.05 1.79
C GLU A 52 7.51 8.80 2.28
N PHE A 53 6.58 8.10 2.93
CA PHE A 53 5.26 8.67 3.27
C PHE A 53 5.08 8.94 4.77
N ARG A 54 6.06 8.58 5.61
CA ARG A 54 5.99 8.68 7.08
C ARG A 54 4.73 8.06 7.66
N SER A 55 4.25 6.97 7.06
CA SER A 55 3.09 6.24 7.53
C SER A 55 3.49 5.19 8.56
N ASP A 56 2.66 4.99 9.59
CA ASP A 56 2.89 4.04 10.67
C ASP A 56 2.32 2.63 10.35
N VAL A 57 2.47 2.19 9.09
CA VAL A 57 1.92 0.91 8.62
C VAL A 57 2.94 -0.19 8.85
N GLU A 58 2.52 -1.28 9.50
CA GLU A 58 3.35 -2.45 9.79
C GLU A 58 3.09 -3.59 8.80
N PRO A 59 4.07 -4.50 8.60
CA PRO A 59 3.88 -5.74 7.84
C PRO A 59 2.63 -6.55 8.21
N ALA A 60 2.26 -6.53 9.50
CA ALA A 60 1.08 -7.24 9.98
C ALA A 60 -0.23 -6.64 9.47
N ASP A 61 -0.27 -5.35 9.13
CA ASP A 61 -1.48 -4.65 8.67
C ASP A 61 -1.83 -4.99 7.21
N PHE A 62 -0.89 -5.55 6.43
CA PHE A 62 -1.18 -6.00 5.07
C PHE A 62 -1.88 -7.36 5.04
N ARG A 63 -1.75 -8.14 6.12
CA ARG A 63 -2.28 -9.50 6.17
C ARG A 63 -3.82 -9.44 6.17
N ASP A 64 -4.42 -10.17 5.22
CA ASP A 64 -5.87 -10.17 4.97
C ASP A 64 -6.43 -8.83 4.47
N GLU A 65 -5.58 -7.89 4.07
CA GLU A 65 -6.02 -6.55 3.65
C GLU A 65 -6.14 -6.44 2.12
N THR A 66 -6.91 -5.43 1.70
CA THR A 66 -7.14 -5.10 0.29
C THR A 66 -6.28 -3.93 -0.16
N VAL A 67 -6.09 -3.77 -1.47
CA VAL A 67 -5.40 -2.58 -2.01
C VAL A 67 -6.08 -1.29 -1.55
N GLY A 68 -7.43 -1.27 -1.55
CA GLY A 68 -8.20 -0.11 -1.12
C GLY A 68 -8.00 0.20 0.36
N GLY A 69 -8.08 -0.83 1.22
CA GLY A 69 -7.87 -0.69 2.65
C GLY A 69 -6.44 -0.28 3.00
N LEU A 70 -5.43 -0.83 2.32
CA LEU A 70 -4.05 -0.39 2.51
C LEU A 70 -3.85 1.09 2.16
N VAL A 71 -4.37 1.54 1.02
CA VAL A 71 -4.31 2.95 0.65
C VAL A 71 -4.96 3.82 1.73
N GLN A 72 -6.10 3.40 2.28
CA GLN A 72 -6.75 4.08 3.39
C GLN A 72 -5.90 4.09 4.67
N LEU A 73 -5.25 2.98 5.03
CA LEU A 73 -4.35 2.89 6.18
C LEU A 73 -3.20 3.87 6.06
N VAL A 74 -2.57 3.97 4.88
CA VAL A 74 -1.48 4.94 4.64
C VAL A 74 -1.99 6.39 4.74
N ILE A 75 -3.19 6.67 4.22
CA ILE A 75 -3.83 7.99 4.33
C ILE A 75 -4.12 8.34 5.79
N GLN A 76 -4.68 7.40 6.56
CA GLN A 76 -5.05 7.60 7.97
C GLN A 76 -3.82 7.68 8.88
N GLY A 77 -2.82 6.84 8.64
CA GLY A 77 -1.56 6.81 9.39
C GLY A 77 -0.77 8.11 9.30
N ARG A 78 -0.90 8.88 8.19
CA ARG A 78 -0.33 10.23 8.08
C ARG A 78 -1.05 11.28 8.93
N SER A 79 -2.29 11.03 9.33
CA SER A 79 -3.13 12.04 10.00
C SER A 79 -2.95 12.07 11.53
N GLY A 80 -2.10 11.21 12.08
CA GLY A 80 -1.96 11.03 13.53
C GLY A 80 -0.52 11.05 14.03
N ARG A 81 0.13 12.22 13.98
CA ARG A 81 1.03 12.72 15.05
C ARG A 81 1.46 14.16 14.80
#